data_AF-A0A167CH57-F1
#
_entry.id   AF-A0A167CH57-F1
#
_cell.length_a   1.000
_cell.length_b   1.000
_cell.length_c   1.000
_cell.angle_alpha   90.00
_cell.angle_beta   90.00
_cell.angle_gamma   90.00
#
_symmetry.space_group_name_H-M   'P 1'
#
loop_
_entity.id
_entity.type
_entity.pdbx_description
1 polymer ?
#
loop_
_entity_poly.entity_id
_entity_poly.type
_entity_poly.pdbx_seq_one_letter_code
_entity_poly.pdbx_strand_id
1 'polypeptide(L)'
;MGLYGERSGALHVVVNDETSRKAIVSQLELVERSEISNPPAYGSRIVARILNDPVLYQEWVKDLKAMSYRIIDMRKELKDRLVAAGTPGNWDHIVNQIGMFSYTGLSPAHVQRLVNEFHIYLVANGRISMAGLNTNNIDYVAQSIDRVVKDSLKASNL
;
A
#
# COMPACT_ATOMS: atom_id res chain seq x y z
N MET A 1 -12.29 -3.89 -1.44
CA MET A 1 -13.56 -3.15 -1.39
C MET A 1 -13.40 -1.63 -1.28
N GLY A 2 -12.21 -1.08 -0.96
CA GLY A 2 -12.00 0.38 -1.03
C GLY A 2 -12.78 1.21 -0.01
N LEU A 3 -13.29 0.58 1.06
CA LEU A 3 -14.14 1.18 2.09
C LEU A 3 -13.34 1.93 3.17
N TYR A 4 -12.37 2.77 2.75
CA TYR A 4 -11.42 3.41 3.67
C TYR A 4 -12.12 4.27 4.74
N GLY A 5 -13.09 5.09 4.31
CA GLY A 5 -13.86 5.96 5.20
C GLY A 5 -14.92 5.22 6.03
N GLU A 6 -15.37 4.04 5.58
CA GLU A 6 -16.49 3.30 6.22
C GLU A 6 -16.08 2.44 7.42
N ARG A 7 -14.78 2.43 7.74
CA ARG A 7 -14.20 1.79 8.94
C ARG A 7 -14.64 0.32 9.11
N SER A 8 -14.71 -0.42 8.00
CA SER A 8 -15.16 -1.81 7.98
C SER A 8 -14.00 -2.79 8.17
N GLY A 9 -14.06 -3.58 9.23
CA GLY A 9 -13.09 -4.62 9.58
C GLY A 9 -13.69 -5.64 10.55
N ALA A 10 -12.91 -6.66 10.91
CA ALA A 10 -13.32 -7.68 11.87
C ALA A 10 -12.12 -8.18 12.68
N LEU A 11 -12.35 -8.50 13.95
CA LEU A 11 -11.40 -9.20 14.82
C LEU A 11 -11.86 -10.66 14.94
N HIS A 12 -10.94 -11.59 14.69
CA HIS A 12 -11.19 -13.02 14.87
C HIS A 12 -10.17 -13.58 15.85
N VAL A 13 -10.63 -14.33 16.85
CA VAL A 13 -9.78 -15.08 17.78
C VAL A 13 -10.07 -16.57 17.58
N VAL A 14 -9.04 -17.32 17.20
CA VAL A 14 -9.14 -18.76 16.93
C VAL A 14 -8.76 -19.53 18.19
N VAL A 15 -9.67 -20.37 18.67
CA VAL A 15 -9.48 -21.23 19.84
C VAL A 15 -9.90 -22.66 19.53
N ASN A 16 -9.38 -23.61 20.31
CA ASN A 16 -9.61 -25.03 20.10
C ASN A 16 -10.79 -25.60 20.88
N ASP A 17 -11.45 -24.79 21.71
CA ASP A 17 -12.56 -25.23 22.56
C ASP A 17 -13.64 -24.15 22.74
N GLU A 18 -14.86 -24.61 22.98
CA GLU A 18 -16.05 -23.77 23.08
C GLU A 18 -16.08 -22.94 24.38
N THR A 19 -15.43 -23.41 25.45
CA THR A 19 -15.39 -22.71 26.74
C THR A 19 -14.57 -21.43 26.61
N SER A 20 -13.36 -21.55 26.05
CA SER A 20 -12.50 -20.41 25.73
C SER A 20 -13.18 -19.44 24.77
N ARG A 21 -13.88 -19.94 23.75
CA ARG A 21 -14.60 -19.09 22.78
C ARG A 21 -15.61 -18.18 23.49
N LYS A 22 -16.45 -18.76 24.36
CA LYS A 22 -17.47 -18.01 25.12
C LYS A 22 -16.85 -16.97 26.04
N ALA A 23 -15.82 -17.36 26.79
CA ALA A 23 -15.09 -16.46 27.68
C ALA A 23 -14.52 -15.26 26.91
N ILE A 24 -13.82 -15.51 25.79
CA ILE A 24 -13.21 -14.46 24.97
C ILE A 24 -14.27 -13.53 24.36
N VAL A 25 -15.35 -14.08 23.78
CA VAL A 25 -16.43 -13.26 23.21
C VAL A 25 -17.02 -12.32 24.28
N SER A 26 -17.30 -12.83 25.48
CA SER A 26 -17.83 -12.00 26.57
C SER A 26 -16.91 -10.83 26.94
N GLN A 27 -15.59 -11.04 26.93
CA GLN A 27 -14.63 -9.98 27.27
C GLN A 27 -14.48 -8.98 26.13
N LEU A 28 -14.51 -9.44 24.87
CA LEU A 28 -14.46 -8.56 23.70
C LEU A 28 -15.71 -7.67 23.62
N GLU A 29 -16.89 -8.19 23.93
CA GLU A 29 -18.13 -7.41 23.99
C GLU A 29 -18.08 -6.31 25.06
N LEU A 30 -17.44 -6.59 26.22
CA LEU A 30 -17.24 -5.57 27.27
C LEU A 30 -16.31 -4.45 26.79
N VAL A 31 -15.20 -4.79 26.13
CA VAL A 31 -14.25 -3.82 25.56
C VAL A 31 -14.90 -3.00 24.44
N GLU A 32 -15.61 -3.65 23.51
CA GLU A 32 -16.33 -2.96 22.44
C GLU A 32 -17.34 -1.97 23.01
N ARG A 33 -18.09 -2.39 24.04
CA ARG A 33 -19.11 -1.56 24.66
C ARG A 33 -18.53 -0.33 25.37
N SER A 34 -17.36 -0.45 26.00
CA SER A 34 -16.70 0.69 26.65
C SER A 34 -16.06 1.66 25.68
N GLU A 35 -15.57 1.18 24.54
CA GLU A 35 -14.84 2.02 23.57
C GLU A 35 -15.75 2.66 22.53
N ILE A 36 -16.63 1.88 21.89
CA ILE A 36 -17.43 2.33 20.74
C ILE A 36 -18.91 2.03 20.86
N SER A 37 -19.36 1.34 21.92
CA SER A 37 -20.72 0.81 22.09
C SER A 37 -21.07 -0.28 21.08
N ASN A 38 -21.07 0.04 19.79
CA ASN A 38 -21.33 -0.85 18.66
C ASN A 38 -20.70 -0.28 17.37
N PRO A 39 -20.40 -1.11 16.36
CA PRO A 39 -19.67 -0.68 15.17
C PRO A 39 -20.61 -0.09 14.10
N PRO A 40 -20.10 0.75 13.17
CA PRO A 40 -20.91 1.33 12.11
C PRO A 40 -21.45 0.27 11.14
N ALA A 41 -22.76 0.31 10.87
CA ALA A 41 -23.46 -0.73 10.12
C ALA A 41 -23.35 -0.60 8.58
N TYR A 42 -23.03 0.57 8.05
CA TYR A 42 -23.13 0.82 6.60
C TYR A 42 -22.15 -0.01 5.79
N GLY A 43 -20.85 0.11 6.07
CA GLY A 43 -19.83 -0.62 5.33
C GLY A 43 -19.89 -2.13 5.56
N SER A 44 -20.28 -2.59 6.76
CA SER A 44 -20.49 -4.02 7.02
C SER A 44 -21.65 -4.61 6.20
N ARG A 45 -22.73 -3.86 5.97
CA ARG A 45 -23.82 -4.27 5.07
C ARG A 45 -23.37 -4.37 3.61
N ILE A 46 -22.52 -3.47 3.13
CA ILE A 46 -21.92 -3.55 1.79
C ILE A 46 -21.07 -4.83 1.67
N VAL A 47 -20.17 -5.06 2.64
CA VAL A 47 -19.33 -6.26 2.67
C VAL A 47 -20.20 -7.52 2.67
N ALA A 48 -21.20 -7.59 3.55
CA ALA A 48 -22.11 -8.73 3.64
C ALA A 48 -22.88 -8.96 2.34
N ARG A 49 -23.34 -7.90 1.67
CA ARG A 49 -24.04 -8.01 0.38
C ARG A 49 -23.15 -8.57 -0.71
N ILE A 50 -21.91 -8.07 -0.83
CA ILE A 50 -20.95 -8.54 -1.84
C ILE A 50 -20.52 -9.99 -1.57
N LEU A 51 -20.23 -10.34 -0.32
CA LEU A 51 -19.70 -11.67 0.01
C LEU A 51 -20.73 -12.79 -0.05
N ASN A 52 -22.03 -12.49 0.15
CA ASN A 52 -23.10 -13.49 0.15
C ASN A 52 -23.86 -13.60 -1.19
N ASP A 53 -23.53 -12.77 -2.18
CA ASP A 53 -24.12 -12.81 -3.52
C ASP A 53 -23.05 -13.32 -4.51
N PRO A 54 -23.21 -14.52 -5.12
CA PRO A 54 -22.18 -15.10 -5.98
C PRO A 54 -21.81 -14.21 -7.18
N VAL A 55 -22.75 -13.44 -7.72
CA VAL A 55 -22.49 -12.56 -8.86
C VAL A 55 -21.63 -11.38 -8.42
N LEU A 56 -22.03 -10.70 -7.33
CA LEU A 56 -21.28 -9.58 -6.78
C LEU A 56 -19.89 -9.99 -6.28
N TYR A 57 -19.76 -11.19 -5.71
CA TYR A 57 -18.48 -11.72 -5.28
C TYR A 57 -17.51 -11.87 -6.46
N GLN A 58 -17.98 -12.42 -7.60
CA GLN A 58 -17.13 -12.59 -8.78
C GLN A 58 -16.72 -11.25 -9.40
N GLU A 59 -17.63 -10.27 -9.42
CA GLU A 59 -17.30 -8.90 -9.82
C GLU A 59 -16.23 -8.30 -8.92
N TRP A 60 -16.39 -8.42 -7.59
CA TRP A 60 -15.40 -7.95 -6.64
C TRP A 60 -14.03 -8.62 -6.81
N VAL A 61 -13.99 -9.93 -7.08
CA VAL A 61 -12.73 -10.65 -7.38
C VAL A 61 -12.07 -10.12 -8.65
N LYS A 62 -12.85 -9.79 -9.69
CA LYS A 62 -12.33 -9.17 -10.92
C LYS A 62 -11.73 -7.79 -10.62
N ASP A 63 -12.40 -6.98 -9.81
CA ASP A 63 -11.90 -5.66 -9.42
C ASP A 63 -10.61 -5.74 -8.62
N LEU A 64 -10.51 -6.72 -7.70
CA LEU A 64 -9.27 -7.00 -6.97
C LEU A 64 -8.12 -7.32 -7.92
N LYS A 65 -8.36 -8.18 -8.90
CA LYS A 65 -7.34 -8.53 -9.92
C LYS A 65 -6.90 -7.30 -10.70
N ALA A 66 -7.84 -6.51 -11.22
CA ALA A 66 -7.54 -5.30 -11.97
C ALA A 66 -6.67 -4.31 -11.16
N MET A 67 -7.02 -4.06 -9.90
CA MET A 67 -6.22 -3.20 -9.02
C MET A 67 -4.83 -3.79 -8.75
N SER A 68 -4.74 -5.09 -8.48
CA SER A 68 -3.46 -5.76 -8.20
C SER A 68 -2.51 -5.75 -9.40
N TYR A 69 -3.02 -6.01 -10.61
CA TYR A 69 -2.22 -6.01 -11.83
C TYR A 69 -1.71 -4.61 -12.15
N ARG A 70 -2.53 -3.58 -12.02
CA ARG A 70 -2.06 -2.20 -12.20
C ARG A 70 -0.90 -1.84 -11.27
N ILE A 71 -0.93 -2.29 -10.01
CA ILE A 71 0.17 -2.06 -9.06
C ILE A 71 1.43 -2.82 -9.48
N ILE A 72 1.29 -4.08 -9.93
CA ILE A 72 2.40 -4.88 -10.46
C ILE A 72 3.02 -4.22 -11.69
N ASP A 73 2.19 -3.73 -12.61
CA ASP A 73 2.64 -3.02 -13.81
C ASP A 73 3.41 -1.76 -13.43
N MET A 74 2.91 -0.94 -12.51
CA MET A 74 3.64 0.26 -12.05
C MET A 74 4.95 -0.06 -11.35
N ARG A 75 5.07 -1.21 -10.67
CA ARG A 75 6.35 -1.68 -10.12
C ARG A 75 7.35 -1.99 -11.22
N LYS A 76 6.91 -2.73 -12.24
CA LYS A 76 7.73 -3.08 -13.40
C LYS A 76 8.16 -1.82 -14.16
N GLU A 77 7.21 -0.96 -14.51
CA GLU A 77 7.46 0.26 -15.28
C GLU A 77 8.43 1.22 -14.57
N LEU A 78 8.35 1.33 -13.24
CA LEU A 78 9.29 2.15 -12.46
C LEU A 78 10.70 1.54 -12.48
N LYS A 79 10.82 0.24 -12.20
CA LYS A 79 12.11 -0.46 -12.26
C LYS A 79 12.75 -0.32 -13.65
N ASP A 80 11.99 -0.62 -14.70
CA ASP A 80 12.51 -0.64 -16.08
C ASP A 80 13.05 0.73 -16.48
N ARG A 81 12.39 1.83 -16.07
CA ARG A 81 12.87 3.20 -16.30
C ARG A 81 14.14 3.53 -15.53
N LEU A 82 14.23 3.14 -14.26
CA LEU A 82 15.43 3.37 -13.44
C LEU A 82 16.64 2.61 -14.00
N VAL A 83 16.42 1.36 -14.45
CA VAL A 83 17.46 0.56 -15.12
C VAL A 83 17.86 1.19 -16.46
N ALA A 84 16.89 1.60 -17.29
CA ALA A 84 17.16 2.23 -18.57
C ALA A 84 17.89 3.59 -18.43
N ALA A 85 17.59 4.35 -17.38
CA ALA A 85 18.28 5.59 -17.05
C ALA A 85 19.70 5.37 -16.48
N GLY A 86 20.08 4.13 -16.18
CA GLY A 86 21.35 3.81 -15.51
C GLY A 86 21.41 4.37 -14.10
N THR A 87 20.29 4.37 -13.37
CA THR A 87 20.24 4.85 -11.99
C THR A 87 21.11 3.94 -11.11
N PRO A 88 22.10 4.49 -10.38
CA PRO A 88 23.00 3.69 -9.54
C PRO A 88 22.27 2.83 -8.50
N GLY A 89 22.78 1.62 -8.28
CA GLY A 89 22.22 0.65 -7.33
C GLY A 89 21.38 -0.46 -8.00
N ASN A 90 20.90 -1.40 -7.18
CA ASN A 90 19.96 -2.44 -7.62
C ASN A 90 18.53 -2.02 -7.27
N TRP A 91 17.60 -2.15 -8.23
CA TRP A 91 16.19 -1.79 -8.12
C TRP A 91 15.23 -3.00 -8.19
N ASP A 92 15.74 -4.22 -8.17
CA ASP A 92 14.96 -5.47 -8.23
C ASP A 92 13.96 -5.61 -7.07
N HIS A 93 14.26 -5.03 -5.91
CA HIS A 93 13.34 -5.04 -4.77
C HIS A 93 12.00 -4.37 -5.07
N ILE A 94 11.92 -3.44 -6.02
CA ILE A 94 10.65 -2.81 -6.42
C ILE A 94 9.67 -3.85 -6.99
N VAL A 95 10.15 -4.82 -7.77
CA VAL A 95 9.31 -5.88 -8.36
C VAL A 95 9.20 -7.12 -7.49
N ASN A 96 10.20 -7.38 -6.62
CA ASN A 96 10.16 -8.52 -5.69
C ASN A 96 9.26 -8.25 -4.46
N GLN A 97 9.04 -6.98 -4.11
CA GLN A 97 8.08 -6.58 -3.07
C GLN A 97 6.64 -6.64 -3.59
N ILE A 98 5.69 -6.91 -2.68
CA ILE A 98 4.26 -7.03 -2.99
C ILE A 98 3.43 -5.95 -2.32
N GLY A 99 2.19 -5.77 -2.79
CA GLY A 99 1.22 -4.83 -2.22
C GLY A 99 1.42 -3.40 -2.72
N MET A 100 0.78 -2.43 -2.06
CA MET A 100 0.73 -1.03 -2.54
C MET A 100 1.97 -0.20 -2.18
N PHE A 101 2.80 -0.64 -1.25
CA PHE A 101 3.94 0.15 -0.76
C PHE A 101 5.25 -0.48 -1.16
N SER A 102 6.24 0.35 -1.46
CA SER A 102 7.61 -0.10 -1.69
C SER A 102 8.58 0.69 -0.82
N TYR A 103 9.53 -0.01 -0.19
CA TYR A 103 10.70 0.63 0.38
C TYR A 103 11.72 0.80 -0.73
N THR A 104 11.89 2.04 -1.20
CA THR A 104 12.73 2.35 -2.37
C THR A 104 14.22 2.24 -2.09
N GLY A 105 14.64 2.36 -0.83
CA GLY A 105 16.06 2.49 -0.44
C GLY A 105 16.58 3.92 -0.53
N LEU A 106 15.73 4.90 -0.89
CA LEU A 106 16.09 6.31 -0.88
C LEU A 106 16.34 6.81 0.55
N SER A 107 17.42 7.56 0.73
CA SER A 107 17.75 8.20 2.00
C SER A 107 16.79 9.37 2.31
N PRO A 108 16.68 9.81 3.57
CA PRO A 108 15.92 11.02 3.91
C PRO A 108 16.34 12.25 3.11
N ALA A 109 17.64 12.38 2.80
CA ALA A 109 18.15 13.47 1.96
C ALA A 109 17.63 13.39 0.51
N HIS A 110 17.60 12.19 -0.09
CA HIS A 110 16.98 12.00 -1.41
C HIS A 110 15.49 12.36 -1.37
N VAL A 111 14.76 11.89 -0.36
CA VAL A 111 13.32 12.18 -0.21
C VAL A 111 13.06 13.67 -0.05
N GLN A 112 13.87 14.38 0.75
CA GLN A 112 13.71 15.82 0.95
C GLN A 112 13.90 16.59 -0.37
N ARG A 113 14.87 16.19 -1.18
CA ARG A 113 15.07 16.77 -2.51
C ARG A 113 13.91 16.47 -3.45
N LEU A 114 13.41 15.23 -3.47
CA LEU A 114 12.23 14.85 -4.24
C LEU A 114 11.01 15.72 -3.89
N VAL A 115 10.82 16.04 -2.61
CA VAL A 115 9.75 16.93 -2.15
C VAL A 115 9.99 18.38 -2.59
N ASN A 116 11.18 18.92 -2.33
CA ASN A 116 11.47 20.35 -2.50
C ASN A 116 11.69 20.77 -3.95
N GLU A 117 12.36 19.93 -4.74
CA GLU A 117 12.78 20.26 -6.12
C GLU A 117 11.81 19.70 -7.16
N PHE A 118 11.15 18.57 -6.85
CA PHE A 118 10.33 17.82 -7.82
C PHE A 118 8.87 17.64 -7.39
N HIS A 119 8.49 18.11 -6.20
CA HIS A 119 7.11 17.98 -5.69
C HIS A 119 6.60 16.52 -5.65
N ILE A 120 7.50 15.56 -5.41
CA ILE A 120 7.18 14.15 -5.23
C ILE A 120 7.21 13.83 -3.75
N TYR A 121 6.04 13.51 -3.19
CA TYR A 121 5.87 13.31 -1.75
C TYR A 121 5.90 11.82 -1.39
N LEU A 122 6.89 11.46 -0.57
CA LEU A 122 7.07 10.11 -0.02
C LEU A 122 7.31 10.19 1.49
N VAL A 123 7.22 9.06 2.19
CA VAL A 123 7.61 9.03 3.61
C VAL A 123 9.12 9.20 3.70
N ALA A 124 9.60 9.94 4.70
CA ALA A 124 11.03 10.26 4.89
C ALA A 124 11.96 9.03 4.92
N ASN A 125 11.44 7.85 5.26
CA ASN A 125 12.18 6.58 5.22
C ASN A 125 12.23 5.91 3.83
N GLY A 126 11.88 6.63 2.77
CA GLY A 126 11.88 6.14 1.40
C GLY A 126 10.70 5.23 1.04
N ARG A 127 9.68 5.10 1.91
CA ARG A 127 8.46 4.35 1.57
C ARG A 127 7.60 5.13 0.58
N ILE A 128 7.39 4.57 -0.62
CA ILE A 128 6.50 5.09 -1.67
C ILE A 128 5.18 4.31 -1.71
N SER A 129 4.09 4.97 -2.07
CA SER A 129 2.85 4.32 -2.49
C SER A 129 2.85 4.11 -4.00
N MET A 130 2.95 2.87 -4.46
CA MET A 130 2.82 2.48 -5.86
C MET A 130 1.45 2.86 -6.44
N ALA A 131 0.44 3.03 -5.57
CA ALA A 131 -0.88 3.43 -5.99
C ALA A 131 -0.91 4.84 -6.61
N GLY A 132 0.01 5.72 -6.20
CA GLY A 132 0.15 7.08 -6.74
C GLY A 132 0.82 7.16 -8.11
N LEU A 133 1.47 6.08 -8.56
CA LEU A 133 2.08 6.00 -9.88
C LEU A 133 1.04 5.60 -10.93
N ASN A 134 1.17 6.21 -12.11
CA ASN A 134 0.36 5.93 -13.29
C ASN A 134 1.13 6.33 -14.56
N THR A 135 0.57 6.01 -15.72
CA THR A 135 1.19 6.26 -17.03
C THR A 135 1.49 7.74 -17.30
N ASN A 136 0.85 8.67 -16.59
CA ASN A 136 1.03 10.11 -16.81
C ASN A 136 2.15 10.71 -15.96
N ASN A 137 2.62 10.01 -14.91
CA ASN A 137 3.63 10.54 -13.99
C ASN A 137 4.87 9.66 -13.81
N ILE A 138 4.84 8.40 -14.26
CA ILE A 138 5.90 7.44 -13.98
C ILE A 138 7.25 7.82 -14.58
N ASP A 139 7.25 8.44 -15.76
CA ASP A 139 8.47 8.97 -16.39
C ASP A 139 9.10 10.08 -15.55
N TYR A 140 8.29 11.05 -15.12
CA TYR A 140 8.73 12.14 -14.27
C TYR A 140 9.31 11.63 -12.95
N VAL A 141 8.60 10.72 -12.28
CA VAL A 141 9.06 10.14 -11.01
C VAL A 141 10.38 9.39 -11.18
N ALA A 142 10.52 8.56 -12.21
CA ALA A 142 11.75 7.80 -12.45
C ALA A 142 12.94 8.74 -12.74
N GLN A 143 12.75 9.76 -13.56
CA GLN A 143 13.78 10.75 -13.88
C GLN A 143 14.21 11.57 -12.64
N SER A 144 13.26 11.98 -11.80
CA SER A 144 13.57 12.68 -10.55
C SER A 144 14.34 11.80 -9.57
N ILE A 145 13.97 10.53 -9.43
CA ILE A 145 14.71 9.56 -8.60
C ILE A 145 16.14 9.39 -9.13
N ASP A 146 16.31 9.18 -10.44
CA ASP A 146 17.61 9.08 -11.08
C ASP A 146 18.50 10.28 -10.76
N ARG A 147 17.93 11.49 -10.90
CA ARG A 147 18.62 12.75 -10.65
C ARG A 147 19.13 12.86 -9.22
N VAL A 148 18.26 12.63 -8.22
CA VAL A 148 18.66 12.79 -6.81
C VAL A 148 19.68 11.75 -6.37
N VAL A 149 19.63 10.54 -6.92
CA VAL A 149 20.59 9.46 -6.62
C VAL A 149 21.95 9.73 -7.26
N LYS A 150 21.99 10.19 -8.51
CA LYS A 150 23.28 10.49 -9.18
C LYS A 150 23.98 11.71 -8.59
N ASP A 151 23.23 12.73 -8.21
CA ASP A 151 23.79 13.95 -7.63
C ASP A 151 24.44 13.70 -6.26
N SER A 152 23.89 12.81 -5.44
CA SER A 152 24.46 12.51 -4.10
C SER A 152 25.78 11.75 -4.17
N LEU A 153 25.97 10.91 -5.19
CA LEU A 153 27.25 10.24 -5.44
C LEU A 153 28.35 11.22 -5.87
N LYS A 154 27.99 12.23 -6.69
CA LYS A 154 28.95 13.27 -7.09
C LYS A 154 29.42 14.09 -5.88
N ALA A 155 28.50 14.41 -4.97
CA ALA A 155 28.83 15.14 -3.74
C ALA A 155 29.66 14.32 -2.74
N SER A 156 29.66 12.98 -2.84
CA SER A 156 30.45 12.10 -1.96
C SER A 156 31.86 11.81 -2.49
N ASN A 157 32.11 12.14 -3.77
CA ASN A 157 33.41 11.97 -4.44
C ASN A 157 34.20 13.28 -4.57
N LEU A 158 33.68 14.37 -3.98
CA LEU A 158 34.33 15.67 -3.81
C LEU A 158 34.69 15.84 -2.33
#